data_AF-A0A518XC85-F1
#
_entry.id   AF-A0A518XC85-F1
#
_cell.length_a   1.000
_cell.length_b   1.000
_cell.length_c   1.000
_cell.angle_alpha   90.00
_cell.angle_beta   90.00
_cell.angle_gamma   90.00
#
_symmetry.space_group_name_H-M   'P 1'
#
loop_
_entity.id
_entity.type
_entity.pdbx_description
1 polymer ?
#
loop_
_entity_poly.entity_id
_entity_poly.type
_entity_poly.pdbx_seq_one_letter_code
_entity_poly.pdbx_strand_id
1 'polypeptide(L)'
;MKTRGMLLLCLLLAGCDQPNDNQLRLDASRQLQRTIDTSALRASCESIARGREWLTQRTLHQLQQQGCQNVLRSATETNFTHTETYHHNITVVCGGIQGKSFTSTLLTRRFIYSSDEKALVIEPMTDQDKTRFEGQKSLQQLQDEFNHQYAQYCQ
;
A
#
# COMPACT_ATOMS: atom_id res chain seq x y z
N MET A 1 48.25 -22.90 -41.30
CA MET A 1 48.10 -22.48 -39.88
C MET A 1 46.63 -22.10 -39.69
N LYS A 2 45.70 -23.02 -39.38
CA LYS A 2 45.12 -23.33 -38.04
C LYS A 2 45.20 -22.23 -36.98
N THR A 3 44.06 -21.59 -36.69
CA THR A 3 43.46 -21.24 -35.37
C THR A 3 42.18 -20.42 -35.63
N ARG A 4 40.96 -20.98 -35.52
CA ARG A 4 40.10 -21.05 -34.32
C ARG A 4 40.05 -19.74 -33.51
N GLY A 5 38.86 -19.15 -33.42
CA GLY A 5 38.58 -18.02 -32.55
C GLY A 5 37.13 -17.56 -32.61
N MET A 6 36.19 -18.50 -32.46
CA MET A 6 34.76 -18.27 -32.33
C MET A 6 34.52 -17.42 -31.07
N LEU A 7 34.28 -16.13 -31.25
CA LEU A 7 34.04 -15.18 -30.16
C LEU A 7 32.59 -15.31 -29.67
N LEU A 8 32.47 -16.08 -28.59
CA LEU A 8 31.65 -15.83 -27.40
C LEU A 8 30.17 -15.42 -27.61
N LEU A 9 29.33 -16.44 -27.66
CA LEU A 9 28.01 -16.41 -27.02
C LEU A 9 28.19 -16.20 -25.50
N CYS A 10 27.98 -14.98 -25.01
CA CYS A 10 27.83 -14.68 -23.58
C CYS A 10 26.63 -13.75 -23.34
N LEU A 11 25.44 -14.14 -23.81
CA LEU A 11 24.19 -13.38 -23.59
C LEU A 11 23.08 -14.20 -22.90
N LEU A 12 23.40 -15.29 -22.20
CA LEU A 12 22.39 -16.18 -21.62
C LEU A 12 22.49 -16.39 -20.10
N LEU A 13 22.98 -15.39 -19.34
CA LEU A 13 22.98 -15.46 -17.86
C LEU A 13 22.64 -14.12 -17.18
N ALA A 14 21.81 -13.27 -17.80
CA ALA A 14 20.94 -12.42 -17.00
C ALA A 14 19.77 -13.31 -16.55
N GLY A 15 20.04 -14.19 -15.58
CA GLY A 15 18.97 -14.90 -14.89
C GLY A 15 18.04 -13.83 -14.31
N CYS A 16 16.78 -13.85 -14.73
CA CYS A 16 15.71 -13.10 -14.09
C CYS A 16 15.63 -13.59 -12.65
N ASP A 17 16.42 -12.98 -11.76
CA ASP A 17 16.45 -13.35 -10.34
C ASP A 17 15.15 -12.82 -9.75
N GLN A 18 14.11 -13.66 -9.78
CA GLN A 18 12.80 -13.31 -9.26
C GLN A 18 12.98 -13.11 -7.75
N PRO A 19 12.59 -11.94 -7.20
CA PRO A 19 12.78 -11.68 -5.78
C PRO A 19 12.04 -12.75 -4.97
N ASN A 20 12.73 -13.33 -3.99
CA ASN A 20 12.10 -14.31 -3.10
C ASN A 20 11.00 -13.67 -2.25
N ASP A 21 10.11 -14.51 -1.71
CA ASP A 21 8.94 -14.06 -0.94
C ASP A 21 9.28 -13.14 0.24
N ASN A 22 10.41 -13.40 0.92
CA ASN A 22 10.83 -12.56 2.03
C ASN A 22 11.20 -11.16 1.57
N GLN A 23 11.91 -11.04 0.46
CA GLN A 23 12.26 -9.75 -0.13
C GLN A 23 11.00 -9.00 -0.60
N LEU A 24 10.07 -9.70 -1.24
CA LEU A 24 8.79 -9.14 -1.67
C LEU A 24 7.97 -8.59 -0.50
N ARG A 25 7.88 -9.34 0.60
CA ARG A 25 7.18 -8.90 1.84
C ARG A 25 7.87 -7.71 2.49
N LEU A 26 9.20 -7.67 2.52
CA LEU A 26 9.95 -6.52 3.03
C LEU A 26 9.71 -5.26 2.19
N ASP A 27 9.67 -5.40 0.87
CA ASP A 27 9.38 -4.26 -0.01
C ASP A 27 7.92 -3.80 0.13
N ALA A 28 6.97 -4.72 0.24
CA ALA A 28 5.58 -4.39 0.56
C ALA A 28 5.49 -3.64 1.90
N SER A 29 6.23 -4.05 2.93
CA SER A 29 6.29 -3.36 4.22
C SER A 29 6.80 -1.92 4.09
N ARG A 30 7.91 -1.73 3.36
CA ARG A 30 8.47 -0.38 3.14
C ARG A 30 7.50 0.50 2.36
N GLN A 31 6.83 -0.04 1.35
CA GLN A 31 5.86 0.72 0.58
C GLN A 31 4.59 1.02 1.37
N LEU A 32 4.17 0.13 2.26
CA LEU A 32 3.06 0.40 3.18
C LEU A 32 3.38 1.59 4.07
N GLN A 33 4.57 1.58 4.68
CA GLN A 33 5.03 2.69 5.51
C GLN A 33 5.04 4.00 4.75
N ARG A 34 5.65 4.02 3.55
CA ARG A 34 5.66 5.21 2.68
C ARG A 34 4.26 5.68 2.30
N THR A 35 3.36 4.75 1.94
CA THR A 35 1.98 5.08 1.54
C THR A 35 1.21 5.74 2.67
N ILE A 36 1.34 5.22 3.90
CA ILE A 36 0.72 5.81 5.09
C ILE A 36 1.39 7.16 5.41
N ASP A 37 2.71 7.21 5.49
CA ASP A 37 3.44 8.39 5.97
C ASP A 37 3.31 9.59 5.04
N THR A 38 3.21 9.35 3.72
CA THR A 38 3.06 10.40 2.70
C THR A 38 1.60 10.76 2.38
N SER A 39 0.62 10.13 3.04
CA SER A 39 -0.80 10.45 2.84
C SER A 39 -1.09 11.91 3.23
N ALA A 40 -1.58 12.69 2.26
CA ALA A 40 -1.98 14.08 2.48
C ALA A 40 -3.13 14.20 3.49
N LEU A 41 -4.06 13.25 3.46
CA LEU A 41 -5.16 13.18 4.44
C LEU A 41 -4.63 12.89 5.84
N ARG A 42 -3.68 11.96 5.99
CA ARG A 42 -3.01 11.72 7.27
C ARG A 42 -2.35 12.99 7.81
N ALA A 43 -1.65 13.74 6.95
CA ALA A 43 -1.03 15.01 7.35
C ALA A 43 -2.07 16.05 7.83
N SER A 44 -3.23 16.12 7.17
CA SER A 44 -4.35 16.98 7.61
C SER A 44 -4.87 16.56 8.98
N CYS A 45 -5.15 15.27 9.19
CA CYS A 45 -5.63 14.75 10.48
C CYS A 45 -4.60 14.92 11.61
N GLU A 46 -3.32 14.71 11.32
CA GLU A 46 -2.22 14.95 12.26
C GLU A 46 -2.17 16.41 12.70
N SER A 47 -2.42 17.36 11.79
CA SER A 47 -2.44 18.79 12.14
C SER A 47 -3.52 19.15 13.18
N ILE A 48 -4.65 18.42 13.18
CA ILE A 48 -5.76 18.60 14.12
C ILE A 48 -5.46 17.93 15.47
N ALA A 49 -4.86 16.74 15.42
CA ALA A 49 -4.55 15.93 16.61
C ALA A 49 -3.22 16.30 17.29
N ARG A 50 -2.35 17.06 16.62
CA ARG A 50 -0.92 17.27 16.94
C ARG A 50 -0.64 17.43 18.44
N GLY A 51 0.21 16.53 18.94
CA GLY A 51 0.80 16.60 20.29
C GLY A 51 -0.18 16.33 21.43
N ARG A 52 -1.39 15.82 21.14
CA ARG A 52 -2.40 15.52 22.16
C ARG A 52 -2.41 14.03 22.45
N GLU A 53 -2.06 13.67 23.69
CA GLU A 53 -2.26 12.31 24.20
C GLU A 53 -3.75 11.98 24.33
N TRP A 54 -4.59 12.99 24.60
CA TRP A 54 -6.03 12.84 24.81
C TRP A 54 -6.82 13.81 23.92
N LEU A 55 -7.83 13.29 23.23
CA LEU A 55 -8.69 14.09 22.35
C LEU A 55 -9.85 14.69 23.14
N THR A 56 -9.98 16.02 23.08
CA THR A 56 -11.19 16.69 23.58
C THR A 56 -12.38 16.40 22.66
N GLN A 57 -13.60 16.49 23.17
CA GLN A 57 -14.82 16.30 22.35
C GLN A 57 -14.86 17.23 21.12
N ARG A 58 -14.39 18.47 21.27
CA ARG A 58 -14.27 19.42 20.15
C ARG A 58 -13.31 18.93 19.07
N THR A 59 -12.14 18.42 19.48
CA THR A 59 -11.14 17.88 18.54
C THR A 59 -11.66 16.62 17.86
N LEU A 60 -12.32 15.73 18.60
CA LEU A 60 -12.92 14.52 18.05
C LEU A 60 -13.94 14.87 16.95
N HIS A 61 -14.81 15.84 17.22
CA HIS A 61 -15.79 16.31 16.23
C HIS A 61 -15.11 16.91 14.98
N GLN A 62 -14.06 17.70 15.16
CA GLN A 62 -13.28 18.24 14.03
C GLN A 62 -12.63 17.13 13.18
N LEU A 63 -12.07 16.11 13.83
CA LEU A 63 -11.48 14.95 13.15
C LEU A 63 -12.55 14.17 12.37
N GLN A 64 -13.72 13.94 12.95
CA GLN A 64 -14.83 13.26 12.29
C GLN A 64 -15.34 14.02 11.07
N GLN A 65 -15.45 15.36 11.16
CA GLN A 65 -15.84 16.21 10.04
C GLN A 65 -14.85 16.16 8.86
N GLN A 66 -13.58 15.83 9.13
CA GLN A 66 -12.53 15.67 8.12
C GLN A 66 -12.35 14.21 7.66
N GLY A 67 -13.20 13.28 8.12
CA GLY A 67 -13.11 11.87 7.72
C GLY A 67 -11.95 11.11 8.38
N CYS A 68 -11.31 11.67 9.40
CA CYS A 68 -10.10 11.11 10.02
C CYS A 68 -10.32 9.78 10.76
N GLN A 69 -11.57 9.35 10.94
CA GLN A 69 -11.91 8.03 11.46
C GLN A 69 -11.50 6.88 10.53
N ASN A 70 -11.34 7.14 9.23
CA ASN A 70 -11.00 6.13 8.21
C ASN A 70 -9.52 6.17 7.79
N VAL A 71 -8.72 7.01 8.46
CA VAL A 71 -7.34 7.33 8.08
C VAL A 71 -6.40 6.62 9.04
N LEU A 72 -5.49 5.79 8.54
CA LEU A 72 -4.46 5.14 9.35
C LEU A 72 -3.55 6.21 9.98
N ARG A 73 -3.47 6.20 11.31
CA ARG A 73 -2.76 7.23 12.08
C ARG A 73 -1.26 7.17 11.90
N SER A 74 -0.70 5.97 11.96
CA SER A 74 0.74 5.75 11.90
C SER A 74 1.08 4.45 11.20
N ALA A 75 2.11 4.49 10.36
CA ALA A 75 2.73 3.31 9.78
C ALA A 75 3.31 2.37 10.86
N THR A 76 3.87 2.93 11.94
CA THR A 76 4.47 2.14 13.04
C THR A 76 3.44 1.42 13.90
N GLU A 77 2.17 1.83 13.82
CA GLU A 77 1.06 1.21 14.53
C GLU A 77 0.17 0.38 13.60
N THR A 78 0.57 0.26 12.33
CA THR A 78 -0.13 -0.52 11.33
C THR A 78 0.64 -1.81 11.10
N ASN A 79 -0.02 -2.93 11.35
CA ASN A 79 0.59 -4.26 11.26
C ASN A 79 -0.07 -5.06 10.14
N PHE A 80 0.69 -5.93 9.49
CA PHE A 80 0.11 -6.96 8.64
C PHE A 80 -0.65 -7.97 9.49
N THR A 81 -1.86 -8.33 9.07
CA THR A 81 -2.63 -9.42 9.69
C THR A 81 -2.40 -10.75 8.98
N HIS A 82 -2.20 -10.70 7.66
CA HIS A 82 -1.81 -11.82 6.81
C HIS A 82 -1.19 -11.25 5.53
N THR A 83 -0.31 -12.03 4.89
CA THR A 83 0.34 -11.66 3.63
C THR A 83 0.59 -12.90 2.78
N GLU A 84 0.25 -12.83 1.50
CA GLU A 84 0.45 -13.89 0.53
C GLU A 84 1.06 -13.32 -0.75
N THR A 85 1.94 -14.09 -1.38
CA THR A 85 2.58 -13.73 -2.64
C THR A 85 1.86 -14.47 -3.76
N TYR A 86 1.47 -13.73 -4.80
CA TYR A 86 0.85 -14.29 -6.00
C TYR A 86 1.72 -14.00 -7.21
N HIS A 87 1.87 -15.02 -8.06
CA HIS A 87 2.66 -14.96 -9.28
C HIS A 87 1.74 -15.18 -10.47
N HIS A 88 1.25 -14.08 -11.05
CA HIS A 88 0.48 -14.10 -12.29
C HIS A 88 1.36 -13.57 -13.43
N ASN A 89 0.77 -12.81 -14.36
CA ASN A 89 1.51 -12.00 -15.33
C ASN A 89 2.31 -10.86 -14.67
N ILE A 90 1.99 -10.52 -13.42
CA ILE A 90 2.75 -9.65 -12.53
C ILE A 90 2.93 -10.36 -11.18
N THR A 91 4.01 -10.04 -10.45
CA THR A 91 4.18 -10.53 -9.07
C THR A 91 3.62 -9.52 -8.09
N VAL A 92 2.66 -9.95 -7.27
CA VAL A 92 2.04 -9.12 -6.24
C VAL A 92 2.16 -9.73 -4.86
N VAL A 93 2.15 -8.88 -3.84
CA VAL A 93 1.91 -9.27 -2.45
C VAL A 93 0.58 -8.69 -2.03
N CYS A 94 -0.34 -9.55 -1.61
CA CYS A 94 -1.65 -9.15 -1.13
C CYS A 94 -1.82 -9.53 0.34
N GLY A 95 -2.77 -8.88 1.01
CA GLY A 95 -3.12 -9.28 2.36
C GLY A 95 -3.93 -8.22 3.10
N GLY A 96 -3.92 -8.34 4.41
CA GLY A 96 -4.62 -7.46 5.33
C GLY A 96 -3.66 -6.67 6.20
N ILE A 97 -4.08 -5.45 6.53
CA ILE A 97 -3.45 -4.60 7.52
C ILE A 97 -4.45 -4.23 8.61
N GLN A 98 -3.93 -3.96 9.80
CA GLN A 98 -4.70 -3.45 10.93
C GLN A 98 -3.94 -2.32 11.61
N GLY A 99 -4.62 -1.21 11.89
CA GLY A 99 -4.04 -0.06 12.58
C GLY A 99 -5.11 0.81 13.23
N LYS A 100 -4.70 1.84 13.97
CA LYS A 100 -5.63 2.80 14.59
C LYS A 100 -5.83 4.03 13.72
N SER A 101 -7.04 4.58 13.76
CA SER A 101 -7.34 5.90 13.20
C SER A 101 -6.97 7.03 14.15
N PHE A 102 -7.11 8.28 13.69
CA PHE A 102 -6.98 9.47 14.54
C PHE A 102 -8.09 9.61 15.58
N THR A 103 -9.21 8.89 15.43
CA THR A 103 -10.29 8.84 16.43
C THR A 103 -10.19 7.60 17.33
N SER A 104 -9.05 6.91 17.31
CA SER A 104 -8.81 5.63 18.01
C SER A 104 -9.69 4.46 17.55
N THR A 105 -10.34 4.58 16.40
CA THR A 105 -11.07 3.47 15.78
C THR A 105 -10.08 2.46 15.23
N LEU A 106 -10.31 1.17 15.48
CA LEU A 106 -9.53 0.12 14.85
C LEU A 106 -9.94 -0.02 13.38
N LEU A 107 -8.98 0.06 12.48
CA LEU A 107 -9.15 -0.08 11.05
C LEU A 107 -8.54 -1.38 10.58
N THR A 108 -9.29 -2.11 9.75
CA THR A 108 -8.83 -3.28 9.01
C THR A 108 -9.03 -3.00 7.53
N ARG A 109 -7.97 -3.09 6.72
CA ARG A 109 -8.01 -2.81 5.28
C ARG A 109 -7.23 -3.89 4.53
N ARG A 110 -7.61 -4.16 3.28
CA ARG A 110 -6.78 -4.96 2.37
C ARG A 110 -5.73 -4.08 1.69
N PHE A 111 -4.68 -4.71 1.19
CA PHE A 111 -3.70 -4.04 0.34
C PHE A 111 -3.27 -4.94 -0.82
N ILE A 112 -2.77 -4.30 -1.88
CA ILE A 112 -2.12 -4.93 -3.02
C ILE A 112 -0.80 -4.20 -3.24
N TYR A 113 0.31 -4.92 -3.25
CA TYR A 113 1.62 -4.42 -3.63
C TYR A 113 2.06 -5.06 -4.93
N SER A 114 2.33 -4.25 -5.95
CA SER A 114 2.93 -4.71 -7.22
C SER A 114 4.45 -4.60 -7.14
N SER A 115 5.15 -5.73 -7.27
CA SER A 115 6.62 -5.75 -7.30
C SER A 115 7.17 -5.04 -8.54
N ASP A 116 6.45 -5.10 -9.65
CA ASP A 116 6.94 -4.56 -10.93
C ASP A 116 6.79 -3.03 -10.96
N GLU A 117 5.67 -2.52 -10.45
CA GLU A 117 5.41 -1.08 -10.37
C GLU A 117 6.03 -0.44 -9.13
N LYS A 118 6.49 -1.24 -8.15
CA LYS A 118 6.97 -0.80 -6.84
C LYS A 118 5.95 0.10 -6.13
N ALA A 119 4.66 -0.18 -6.34
CA ALA A 119 3.53 0.59 -5.83
C ALA A 119 2.65 -0.26 -4.93
N LEU A 120 2.13 0.35 -3.86
CA LEU A 120 1.17 -0.28 -2.94
C LEU A 120 -0.12 0.53 -2.93
N VAL A 121 -1.24 -0.17 -3.06
CA VAL A 121 -2.59 0.39 -2.94
C VAL A 121 -3.25 -0.22 -1.72
N ILE A 122 -3.82 0.63 -0.86
CA ILE A 122 -4.63 0.21 0.28
C ILE A 122 -6.10 0.37 -0.14
N GLU A 123 -6.93 -0.61 0.20
CA GLU A 123 -8.38 -0.61 -0.06
C GLU A 123 -9.03 0.72 0.31
N PRO A 124 -9.58 1.50 -0.62
CA PRO A 124 -10.08 2.86 -0.37
C PRO A 124 -11.32 2.88 0.53
N MET A 125 -11.31 3.77 1.53
CA MET A 125 -12.38 3.97 2.53
C MET A 125 -12.87 5.41 2.59
N THR A 126 -12.18 6.33 1.90
CA THR A 126 -12.59 7.71 1.74
C THR A 126 -12.42 8.13 0.28
N ASP A 127 -13.22 9.10 -0.15
CA ASP A 127 -13.03 9.76 -1.44
C ASP A 127 -11.70 10.51 -1.52
N GLN A 128 -10.99 10.69 -0.40
CA GLN A 128 -9.72 11.38 -0.28
C GLN A 128 -8.51 10.43 -0.25
N ASP A 129 -8.73 9.11 -0.26
CA ASP A 129 -7.66 8.10 -0.45
C ASP A 129 -7.05 8.13 -1.87
N LYS A 130 -7.39 9.15 -2.66
CA LYS A 130 -6.97 9.38 -4.05
C LYS A 130 -5.47 9.23 -4.19
N THR A 131 -5.03 8.25 -4.96
CA THR A 131 -3.68 8.30 -5.53
C THR A 131 -3.70 9.20 -6.77
N ARG A 132 -2.53 9.74 -7.14
CA ARG A 132 -2.25 10.88 -8.05
C ARG A 132 -3.05 11.08 -9.36
N PHE A 133 -3.92 10.16 -9.77
CA PHE A 133 -4.72 10.23 -11.02
C PHE A 133 -6.25 10.11 -10.82
N GLU A 134 -6.76 10.18 -9.60
CA GLU A 134 -8.13 9.78 -9.27
C GLU A 134 -9.10 10.93 -8.96
N GLY A 135 -8.76 12.16 -9.37
CA GLY A 135 -9.58 13.35 -9.09
C GLY A 135 -11.07 13.23 -9.46
N GLN A 136 -11.42 12.38 -10.43
CA GLN A 136 -12.77 12.21 -10.99
C GLN A 136 -13.56 10.99 -10.49
N LYS A 137 -12.94 10.06 -9.75
CA LYS A 137 -13.62 8.81 -9.34
C LYS A 137 -14.33 8.98 -7.99
N SER A 138 -15.53 8.42 -7.86
CA SER A 138 -16.23 8.31 -6.58
C SER A 138 -15.59 7.21 -5.71
N LEU A 139 -15.84 7.25 -4.39
CA LEU A 139 -15.37 6.18 -3.50
C LEU A 139 -15.82 4.79 -3.97
N GLN A 140 -17.07 4.66 -4.42
CA GLN A 140 -17.59 3.38 -4.93
C GLN A 140 -16.77 2.89 -6.14
N GLN A 141 -16.46 3.79 -7.08
CA GLN A 141 -15.64 3.42 -8.25
C GLN A 141 -14.22 2.98 -7.86
N LEU A 142 -13.62 3.65 -6.88
CA LEU A 142 -12.31 3.27 -6.35
C LEU A 142 -12.37 1.88 -5.67
N GLN A 143 -13.43 1.62 -4.91
CA GLN A 143 -13.64 0.31 -4.27
C GLN A 143 -13.89 -0.80 -5.29
N ASP A 144 -14.70 -0.53 -6.31
CA ASP A 144 -14.99 -1.49 -7.38
C ASP A 144 -13.72 -1.84 -8.17
N GLU A 145 -12.89 -0.85 -8.48
CA GLU A 145 -11.60 -1.07 -9.16
C GLU A 145 -10.61 -1.83 -8.28
N PHE A 146 -10.49 -1.46 -7.01
CA PHE A 146 -9.67 -2.21 -6.05
C PHE A 146 -10.15 -3.66 -5.94
N ASN A 147 -11.45 -3.89 -5.83
CA ASN A 147 -12.04 -5.23 -5.75
C ASN A 147 -11.77 -6.04 -7.01
N HIS A 148 -11.86 -5.42 -8.19
CA HIS A 148 -11.53 -6.06 -9.46
C HIS A 148 -10.06 -6.48 -9.51
N GLN A 149 -9.14 -5.58 -9.17
CA GLN A 149 -7.71 -5.89 -9.11
C GLN A 149 -7.39 -6.96 -8.07
N TYR A 150 -8.04 -6.92 -6.90
CA TYR A 150 -7.87 -7.92 -5.86
C TYR A 150 -8.33 -9.31 -6.33
N ALA A 151 -9.48 -9.40 -6.99
CA ALA A 151 -9.97 -10.67 -7.55
C ALA A 151 -9.08 -11.18 -8.71
N GLN A 152 -8.48 -10.28 -9.47
CA GLN A 152 -7.62 -10.64 -10.59
C GLN A 152 -6.22 -11.12 -10.17
N TYR A 153 -5.65 -10.51 -9.12
CA TYR A 153 -4.24 -10.69 -8.77
C TYR A 153 -3.99 -11.34 -7.41
N CYS A 154 -5.00 -11.48 -6.55
CA CYS A 154 -4.87 -12.00 -5.20
C CYS A 154 -5.73 -13.26 -4.97
N GLN A 155 -6.06 -13.99 -6.04
CA GLN A 155 -6.84 -15.23 -6.07
C GLN A 155 -6.28 -16.16 -7.14
#